data_AF-A0A2V7WCT3-F1
#
_entry.id   AF-A0A2V7WCT3-F1
#
_cell.length_a   1.000
_cell.length_b   1.000
_cell.length_c   1.000
_cell.angle_alpha   90.00
_cell.angle_beta   90.00
_cell.angle_gamma   90.00
#
_symmetry.space_group_name_H-M   'P 1'
#
loop_
_entity.id
_entity.type
_entity.pdbx_description
1 polymer ?
#
loop_
_entity_poly.entity_id
_entity_poly.type
_entity_poly.pdbx_seq_one_letter_code
_entity_poly.pdbx_strand_id
1 'polypeptide(L)'
;MLPTSVRSLVRSTHNSTTCPSSSTAMRDSCGVALMTISRAMGGDCRLPALMPLTIYFAGAISGGRDDVAHYRRVVKALSAEGHRVRAGAVAAEDISAAGELLDPCAIFERDVDWLSEADVLVAEVSAPSTGVGYEIAAARYRYDIPVICLYRPAYTKRCSAMVAGDRGIVLIEYDDAAEMLARLRAALAKYTARGGGYSRRTPA
;
A
#
# COMPACT_ATOMS: atom_id res chain seq x y z
N MET A 1 24.10 -47.41 13.55
CA MET A 1 25.56 -47.53 13.37
C MET A 1 26.10 -46.17 12.94
N LEU A 2 26.79 -45.47 13.85
CA LEU A 2 27.74 -44.38 13.57
C LEU A 2 29.13 -45.00 13.34
N PRO A 3 30.09 -44.26 12.76
CA PRO A 3 31.05 -43.47 13.59
C PRO A 3 31.30 -42.05 13.02
N THR A 4 31.36 -40.95 13.78
CA THR A 4 32.43 -40.38 14.67
C THR A 4 33.86 -40.34 14.12
N SER A 5 34.38 -39.13 13.83
CA SER A 5 35.62 -38.51 14.37
C SER A 5 36.21 -37.45 13.40
N VAL A 6 36.99 -36.42 13.74
CA VAL A 6 37.25 -35.54 14.90
C VAL A 6 38.41 -34.59 14.46
N ARG A 7 38.28 -33.30 14.80
CA ARG A 7 39.29 -32.25 15.08
C ARG A 7 40.47 -31.89 14.14
N SER A 8 40.57 -30.56 13.96
CA SER A 8 41.71 -29.66 14.27
C SER A 8 43.00 -29.74 13.43
N LEU A 9 43.43 -28.59 12.90
CA LEU A 9 44.72 -28.00 13.32
C LEU A 9 44.80 -26.50 12.99
N VAL A 10 45.04 -25.70 14.01
CA VAL A 10 45.64 -24.36 13.94
C VAL A 10 47.16 -24.56 13.92
N ARG A 11 47.89 -23.81 13.07
CA ARG A 11 49.24 -23.33 13.43
C ARG A 11 49.65 -22.11 12.58
N SER A 12 50.02 -21.08 13.33
CA SER A 12 50.71 -19.86 12.93
C SER A 12 52.23 -20.09 12.98
N THR A 13 52.97 -19.40 12.12
CA THR A 13 54.37 -18.96 12.31
C THR A 13 54.56 -17.70 11.45
N HIS A 14 54.77 -16.52 12.07
CA HIS A 14 56.07 -15.84 12.25
C HIS A 14 56.75 -15.44 10.93
N ASN A 15 57.36 -14.28 10.73
CA ASN A 15 57.69 -13.10 11.53
C ASN A 15 58.34 -12.11 10.54
N SER A 16 58.38 -10.80 10.85
CA SER A 16 59.59 -9.95 10.78
C SER A 16 59.27 -8.48 10.44
N THR A 17 59.47 -7.61 11.46
CA THR A 17 60.25 -6.34 11.47
C THR A 17 59.96 -5.28 10.38
N THR A 18 59.72 -4.00 10.64
CA THR A 18 60.36 -3.04 11.56
C THR A 18 59.49 -1.75 11.72
N CYS A 19 59.66 -1.04 12.84
CA CYS A 19 59.40 0.41 13.05
C CYS A 19 60.75 1.15 12.98
N PRO A 20 60.89 2.51 12.81
CA PRO A 20 60.09 3.52 13.51
C PRO A 20 59.84 4.91 12.82
N SER A 21 58.90 5.64 13.44
CA SER A 21 58.80 7.12 13.64
C SER A 21 59.17 8.13 12.55
N SER A 22 58.19 8.98 12.19
CA SER A 22 58.38 10.43 12.14
C SER A 22 57.04 11.17 12.14
N SER A 23 56.93 12.18 13.01
CA SER A 23 55.80 13.08 13.15
C SER A 23 55.58 13.94 11.90
N THR A 24 54.33 14.16 11.50
CA THR A 24 53.86 15.47 11.01
C THR A 24 52.35 15.54 11.24
N ALA A 25 51.93 16.59 11.93
CA ALA A 25 50.54 16.89 12.19
C ALA A 25 49.81 17.26 10.89
N MET A 26 48.63 16.70 10.68
CA MET A 26 47.60 17.35 9.87
C MET A 26 46.25 16.95 10.43
N ARG A 27 45.61 17.93 11.07
CA ARG A 27 44.17 17.91 11.38
C ARG A 27 43.47 17.81 10.04
N ASP A 28 42.44 16.98 9.94
CA ASP A 28 41.24 17.33 9.20
C ASP A 28 40.10 16.39 9.60
N SER A 29 39.13 17.00 10.27
CA SER A 29 37.85 16.42 10.63
C SER A 29 37.03 16.13 9.37
N CYS A 30 36.40 14.96 9.31
CA CYS A 30 35.17 14.82 8.53
C CYS A 30 34.17 14.00 9.36
N GLY A 31 33.53 14.72 10.28
CA GLY A 31 32.31 14.25 10.93
C GLY A 31 31.14 14.36 9.95
N VAL A 32 30.19 13.44 10.12
CA VAL A 32 28.75 13.65 9.98
C VAL A 32 28.36 14.64 8.87
N ALA A 33 28.16 14.15 7.65
CA ALA A 33 27.46 14.90 6.61
C ALA A 33 25.95 14.93 6.91
N LEU A 34 25.59 15.65 7.98
CA LEU A 34 24.28 16.26 8.14
C LEU A 34 24.28 17.47 7.18
N MET A 35 23.99 17.24 5.90
CA MET A 35 23.84 18.35 4.95
C MET A 35 22.58 19.12 5.30
N THR A 36 22.85 20.19 6.02
CA THR A 36 22.02 21.33 6.33
C THR A 36 21.56 21.97 5.02
N ILE A 37 20.30 21.77 4.65
CA ILE A 37 19.63 22.67 3.71
C ILE A 37 19.13 23.85 4.55
N SER A 38 19.91 24.92 4.61
CA SER A 38 19.45 26.21 5.11
C SER A 38 19.60 27.28 4.03
N ARG A 39 18.42 27.78 3.62
CA ARG A 39 18.13 29.11 3.06
C ARG A 39 18.70 29.47 1.68
N ALA A 40 17.80 29.41 0.70
CA ALA A 40 17.59 30.52 -0.22
C ALA A 40 16.16 31.09 0.00
N MET A 41 16.12 32.35 0.44
CA MET A 41 15.07 33.38 0.30
C MET A 41 13.61 32.95 0.02
N GLY A 42 12.73 33.24 0.98
CA GLY A 42 11.42 33.88 0.71
C GLY A 42 10.34 33.05 0.02
N GLY A 43 9.98 31.90 0.59
CA GLY A 43 8.74 31.20 0.27
C GLY A 43 8.37 30.33 1.45
N ASP A 44 7.11 30.41 1.90
CA ASP A 44 6.56 29.57 2.95
C ASP A 44 6.86 28.09 2.62
N CYS A 45 7.87 27.48 3.26
CA CYS A 45 8.20 26.05 3.12
C CYS A 45 7.14 25.21 3.84
N ARG A 46 5.88 25.37 3.44
CA ARG A 46 4.91 24.30 3.61
C ARG A 46 5.24 23.29 2.53
N LEU A 47 5.58 22.06 2.93
CA LEU A 47 5.37 20.92 2.04
C LEU A 47 3.98 21.11 1.42
N PRO A 48 3.81 21.02 0.09
CA PRO A 48 2.50 21.20 -0.52
C PRO A 48 1.53 20.29 0.22
N ALA A 49 0.50 20.87 0.82
CA ALA A 49 -0.51 20.11 1.55
C ALA A 49 -1.03 19.06 0.57
N LEU A 50 -0.73 17.78 0.84
CA LEU A 50 -1.20 16.67 0.03
C LEU A 50 -2.73 16.79 -0.03
N MET A 51 -3.26 16.94 -1.24
CA MET A 51 -4.70 17.10 -1.41
C MET A 51 -5.39 15.78 -1.01
N PRO A 52 -6.45 15.85 -0.19
CA PRO A 52 -7.13 14.65 0.28
C PRO A 52 -7.89 13.97 -0.86
N LEU A 53 -7.49 12.73 -1.19
CA LEU A 53 -8.22 11.88 -2.13
C LEU A 53 -9.57 11.42 -1.58
N THR A 54 -10.54 11.24 -2.49
CA THR A 54 -11.72 10.41 -2.28
C THR A 54 -11.41 8.99 -2.70
N ILE A 55 -11.38 8.06 -1.73
CA ILE A 55 -11.00 6.67 -1.93
C ILE A 55 -12.25 5.81 -1.80
N TYR A 56 -12.60 5.03 -2.83
CA TYR A 56 -13.54 3.94 -2.68
C TYR A 56 -12.78 2.70 -2.17
N PHE A 57 -13.18 2.17 -1.02
CA PHE A 57 -12.57 0.98 -0.43
C PHE A 57 -13.52 -0.21 -0.56
N ALA A 58 -13.06 -1.23 -1.28
CA ALA A 58 -13.78 -2.47 -1.54
C ALA A 58 -13.14 -3.65 -0.79
N GLY A 59 -13.96 -4.63 -0.44
CA GLY A 59 -13.54 -5.87 0.20
C GLY A 59 -14.69 -6.88 0.26
N ALA A 60 -14.40 -8.12 0.64
CA ALA A 60 -15.41 -9.17 0.60
C ALA A 60 -16.47 -8.97 1.69
N ILE A 61 -17.74 -9.18 1.32
CA ILE A 61 -18.88 -9.28 2.25
C ILE A 61 -19.50 -10.68 2.12
N SER A 62 -20.01 -11.00 0.94
CA SER A 62 -20.65 -12.30 0.65
C SER A 62 -19.65 -13.46 0.55
N GLY A 63 -18.38 -13.16 0.26
CA GLY A 63 -17.28 -14.13 0.23
C GLY A 63 -16.75 -14.55 1.61
N GLY A 64 -17.29 -13.97 2.68
CA GLY A 64 -16.79 -14.10 4.04
C GLY A 64 -16.53 -12.74 4.69
N ARG A 65 -16.56 -12.71 6.03
CA ARG A 65 -16.46 -11.48 6.85
C ARG A 65 -15.33 -11.55 7.88
N ASP A 66 -14.43 -12.52 7.75
CA ASP A 66 -13.31 -12.71 8.69
C ASP A 66 -12.35 -11.51 8.72
N ASP A 67 -12.32 -10.72 7.64
CA ASP A 67 -11.42 -9.60 7.45
C ASP A 67 -12.00 -8.23 7.85
N VAL A 68 -13.22 -8.15 8.40
CA VAL A 68 -13.85 -6.86 8.75
C VAL A 68 -12.96 -6.00 9.65
N ALA A 69 -12.31 -6.61 10.66
CA ALA A 69 -11.38 -5.91 11.54
C ALA A 69 -10.15 -5.37 10.77
N HIS A 70 -9.67 -6.11 9.77
CA HIS A 70 -8.59 -5.69 8.90
C HIS A 70 -9.03 -4.52 8.01
N TYR A 71 -10.18 -4.62 7.35
CA TYR A 71 -10.75 -3.55 6.52
C TYR A 71 -10.91 -2.24 7.31
N ARG A 72 -11.43 -2.32 8.53
CA ARG A 72 -11.55 -1.17 9.44
C ARG A 72 -10.21 -0.52 9.75
N ARG A 73 -9.16 -1.32 9.95
CA ARG A 73 -7.81 -0.79 10.19
C ARG A 73 -7.30 0.00 8.99
N VAL A 74 -7.50 -0.51 7.77
CA VAL A 74 -7.10 0.19 6.54
C VAL A 74 -7.89 1.49 6.36
N VAL A 75 -9.22 1.42 6.44
CA VAL A 75 -10.11 2.59 6.33
C VAL A 75 -9.76 3.66 7.36
N LYS A 76 -9.53 3.26 8.62
CA LYS A 76 -9.15 4.18 9.69
C LYS A 76 -7.79 4.84 9.44
N ALA A 77 -6.80 4.08 8.96
CA ALA A 77 -5.48 4.62 8.65
C ALA A 77 -5.57 5.69 7.54
N LEU A 78 -6.24 5.36 6.43
CA LEU A 78 -6.43 6.28 5.30
C LEU A 78 -7.23 7.54 5.71
N SER A 79 -8.27 7.37 6.52
CA SER A 79 -9.08 8.50 7.02
C SER A 79 -8.28 9.40 7.96
N ALA A 80 -7.42 8.83 8.82
CA ALA A 80 -6.56 9.59 9.73
C ALA A 80 -5.49 10.41 8.97
N GLU A 81 -5.17 10.02 7.74
CA GLU A 81 -4.27 10.74 6.83
C GLU A 81 -4.98 11.86 6.05
N GLY A 82 -6.28 12.07 6.30
CA GLY A 82 -7.07 13.15 5.72
C GLY A 82 -7.86 12.76 4.47
N HIS A 83 -7.75 11.52 3.99
CA HIS A 83 -8.53 11.04 2.85
C HIS A 83 -10.01 10.86 3.19
N ARG A 84 -10.88 11.07 2.20
CA ARG A 84 -12.31 10.77 2.30
C ARG A 84 -12.54 9.32 1.84
N VAL A 85 -12.76 8.40 2.76
CA VAL A 85 -12.91 6.98 2.42
C VAL A 85 -14.39 6.58 2.38
N ARG A 86 -14.86 6.06 1.24
CA ARG A 86 -16.18 5.45 1.04
C ARG A 86 -16.00 3.92 1.08
N ALA A 87 -16.61 3.23 2.05
CA ALA A 87 -16.35 1.81 2.28
C ALA A 87 -17.63 0.94 2.34
N GLY A 88 -18.81 1.47 2.00
CA GLY A 88 -20.08 0.75 2.11
C GLY A 88 -20.23 0.04 3.46
N ALA A 89 -20.83 -1.15 3.44
CA ALA A 89 -20.89 -2.08 4.58
C ALA A 89 -19.62 -2.87 4.86
N VAL A 90 -18.57 -2.75 4.04
CA VAL A 90 -17.42 -3.66 4.12
C VAL A 90 -16.70 -3.54 5.48
N ALA A 91 -16.72 -2.35 6.07
CA ALA A 91 -16.10 -2.06 7.37
C ALA A 91 -17.10 -1.95 8.54
N ALA A 92 -18.39 -2.19 8.30
CA ALA A 92 -19.41 -2.24 9.37
C ALA A 92 -19.24 -3.52 10.20
N GLU A 93 -19.52 -3.50 11.50
CA GLU A 93 -19.38 -4.70 12.37
C GLU A 93 -20.70 -5.47 12.52
N ASP A 94 -21.82 -4.78 12.37
CA ASP A 94 -23.19 -5.22 12.62
C ASP A 94 -23.87 -5.84 11.39
N ILE A 95 -23.13 -5.98 10.29
CA ILE A 95 -23.65 -6.51 9.03
C ILE A 95 -23.23 -7.96 8.87
N SER A 96 -24.23 -8.84 8.73
CA SER A 96 -24.03 -10.28 8.54
C SER A 96 -23.43 -10.60 7.17
N ALA A 97 -23.01 -11.85 6.95
CA ALA A 97 -22.56 -12.31 5.63
C ALA A 97 -23.66 -12.22 4.54
N ALA A 98 -24.94 -12.09 4.94
CA ALA A 98 -26.05 -11.84 4.02
C ALA A 98 -26.08 -10.41 3.47
N GLY A 99 -25.20 -9.51 3.93
CA GLY A 99 -25.12 -8.13 3.46
C GLY A 99 -26.02 -7.15 4.21
N GLU A 100 -26.15 -5.95 3.66
CA GLU A 100 -26.96 -4.86 4.24
C GLU A 100 -28.45 -5.17 4.18
N LEU A 101 -29.21 -4.68 5.17
CA LEU A 101 -30.68 -4.77 5.18
C LEU A 101 -31.36 -3.71 4.30
N LEU A 102 -30.62 -3.06 3.41
CA LEU A 102 -31.15 -2.11 2.43
C LEU A 102 -31.67 -2.84 1.19
N ASP A 103 -32.55 -2.16 0.45
CA ASP A 103 -32.99 -2.64 -0.85
C ASP A 103 -31.80 -2.81 -1.81
N PRO A 104 -31.66 -3.94 -2.52
CA PRO A 104 -30.53 -4.17 -3.41
C PRO A 104 -30.33 -3.10 -4.49
N CYS A 105 -31.40 -2.49 -5.03
CA CYS A 105 -31.27 -1.42 -6.01
C CYS A 105 -30.68 -0.16 -5.36
N ALA A 106 -31.12 0.17 -4.13
CA ALA A 106 -30.58 1.30 -3.39
C ALA A 106 -29.09 1.11 -3.03
N ILE A 107 -28.67 -0.11 -2.67
CA ILE A 107 -27.24 -0.43 -2.44
C ILE A 107 -26.45 -0.24 -3.73
N PHE A 108 -26.96 -0.79 -4.83
CA PHE A 108 -26.32 -0.70 -6.14
C PHE A 108 -26.12 0.75 -6.59
N GLU A 109 -27.18 1.55 -6.57
CA GLU A 109 -27.15 2.96 -7.00
C GLU A 109 -26.16 3.76 -6.14
N ARG A 110 -26.26 3.64 -4.81
CA ARG A 110 -25.35 4.33 -3.88
C ARG A 110 -23.89 3.98 -4.13
N ASP A 111 -23.58 2.69 -4.23
CA ASP A 111 -22.20 2.20 -4.32
C ASP A 111 -21.59 2.54 -5.68
N VAL A 112 -22.37 2.47 -6.77
CA VAL A 112 -21.95 2.91 -8.11
C VAL A 112 -21.72 4.42 -8.16
N ASP A 113 -22.59 5.22 -7.52
CA ASP A 113 -22.41 6.67 -7.44
C ASP A 113 -21.13 7.02 -6.68
N TRP A 114 -20.92 6.43 -5.50
CA TRP A 114 -19.69 6.62 -4.73
C TRP A 114 -18.44 6.18 -5.48
N LEU A 115 -18.52 5.06 -6.21
CA LEU A 115 -17.41 4.61 -7.04
C LEU A 115 -17.10 5.62 -8.14
N SER A 116 -18.11 6.16 -8.82
CA SER A 116 -17.94 7.12 -9.92
C SER A 116 -17.33 8.47 -9.51
N GLU A 117 -17.45 8.83 -8.23
CA GLU A 117 -16.89 10.04 -7.63
C GLU A 117 -15.46 9.84 -7.08
N ALA A 118 -14.97 8.61 -7.02
CA ALA A 118 -13.68 8.31 -6.40
C ALA A 118 -12.50 8.72 -7.28
N ASP A 119 -11.44 9.22 -6.65
CA ASP A 119 -10.15 9.47 -7.31
C ASP A 119 -9.38 8.16 -7.54
N VAL A 120 -9.63 7.14 -6.71
CA VAL A 120 -8.99 5.84 -6.74
C VAL A 120 -9.85 4.79 -6.03
N LEU A 121 -9.88 3.58 -6.59
CA LEU A 121 -10.39 2.38 -5.93
C LEU A 121 -9.24 1.64 -5.24
N VAL A 122 -9.41 1.33 -3.96
CA VAL A 122 -8.55 0.40 -3.21
C VAL A 122 -9.38 -0.83 -2.87
N ALA A 123 -9.01 -1.99 -3.40
CA ALA A 123 -9.76 -3.23 -3.22
C ALA A 123 -8.93 -4.29 -2.49
N GLU A 124 -9.46 -4.84 -1.40
CA GLU A 124 -8.90 -6.03 -0.76
C GLU A 124 -9.44 -7.29 -1.45
N VAL A 125 -8.53 -8.09 -2.02
CA VAL A 125 -8.86 -9.20 -2.93
C VAL A 125 -8.35 -10.55 -2.43
N SER A 126 -8.04 -10.67 -1.14
CA SER A 126 -7.60 -11.95 -0.55
C SER A 126 -8.76 -12.95 -0.45
N ALA A 127 -9.96 -12.47 -0.19
CA ALA A 127 -11.18 -13.26 -0.19
C ALA A 127 -11.95 -13.09 -1.52
N PRO A 128 -12.40 -14.18 -2.17
CA PRO A 128 -13.20 -14.08 -3.40
C PRO A 128 -14.52 -13.32 -3.18
N SER A 129 -14.82 -12.35 -4.02
CA SER A 129 -16.08 -11.58 -3.94
C SER A 129 -16.53 -11.12 -5.31
N THR A 130 -17.75 -11.52 -5.72
CA THR A 130 -18.37 -11.09 -6.98
C THR A 130 -18.60 -9.58 -7.01
N GLY A 131 -19.00 -8.99 -5.87
CA GLY A 131 -19.20 -7.53 -5.75
C GLY A 131 -17.89 -6.77 -5.97
N VAL A 132 -16.81 -7.20 -5.32
CA VAL A 132 -15.48 -6.58 -5.50
C VAL A 132 -15.00 -6.71 -6.95
N GLY A 133 -15.21 -7.88 -7.57
CA GLY A 133 -14.90 -8.07 -8.99
C GLY A 133 -15.69 -7.14 -9.91
N TYR A 134 -16.98 -6.93 -9.60
CA TYR A 134 -17.85 -5.99 -10.32
C TYR A 134 -17.34 -4.55 -10.20
N GLU A 135 -17.01 -4.11 -8.98
CA GLU A 135 -16.50 -2.77 -8.69
C GLU A 135 -15.14 -2.51 -9.38
N ILE A 136 -14.22 -3.48 -9.36
CA ILE A 136 -12.93 -3.39 -10.06
C ILE A 136 -13.15 -3.19 -11.56
N ALA A 137 -14.02 -3.99 -12.17
CA ALA A 137 -14.30 -3.90 -13.60
C ALA A 137 -14.96 -2.56 -13.96
N ALA A 138 -15.94 -2.10 -13.17
CA ALA A 138 -16.59 -0.82 -13.36
C ALA A 138 -15.60 0.36 -13.23
N ALA A 139 -14.78 0.37 -12.18
CA ALA A 139 -13.75 1.39 -12.01
C ALA A 139 -12.83 1.48 -13.23
N ARG A 140 -12.31 0.34 -13.69
CA ARG A 140 -11.34 0.28 -14.79
C ARG A 140 -11.89 0.62 -16.15
N TYR A 141 -13.04 0.06 -16.50
CA TYR A 141 -13.51 0.08 -17.88
C TYR A 141 -14.67 1.03 -18.13
N ARG A 142 -15.45 1.37 -17.09
CA ARG A 142 -16.55 2.34 -17.19
C ARG A 142 -16.12 3.74 -16.77
N TYR A 143 -15.33 3.86 -15.70
CA TYR A 143 -15.01 5.17 -15.11
C TYR A 143 -13.56 5.64 -15.33
N ASP A 144 -12.69 4.78 -15.88
CA ASP A 144 -11.24 5.04 -16.03
C ASP A 144 -10.60 5.48 -14.70
N ILE A 145 -11.07 4.90 -13.59
CA ILE A 145 -10.59 5.15 -12.24
C ILE A 145 -9.38 4.23 -11.96
N PRO A 146 -8.26 4.78 -11.43
CA PRO A 146 -7.13 3.97 -11.01
C PRO A 146 -7.52 2.94 -9.95
N VAL A 147 -7.00 1.71 -10.07
CA VAL A 147 -7.28 0.62 -9.14
C VAL A 147 -6.01 0.12 -8.50
N ILE A 148 -6.03 0.05 -7.17
CA ILE A 148 -5.00 -0.60 -6.35
C ILE A 148 -5.64 -1.81 -5.67
N CYS A 149 -5.10 -3.00 -5.91
CA CYS A 149 -5.56 -4.22 -5.25
C CYS A 149 -4.56 -4.64 -4.16
N LEU A 150 -5.09 -4.99 -2.99
CA LEU A 150 -4.35 -5.51 -1.84
C LEU A 150 -4.59 -7.01 -1.75
N TYR A 151 -3.52 -7.79 -1.68
CA TYR A 151 -3.60 -9.25 -1.69
C TYR A 151 -2.67 -9.87 -0.64
N ARG A 152 -3.18 -10.82 0.15
CA ARG A 152 -2.42 -11.61 1.12
C ARG A 152 -2.22 -13.03 0.61
N PRO A 153 -1.02 -13.38 0.10
CA PRO A 153 -0.75 -14.73 -0.42
C PRO A 153 -0.95 -15.83 0.63
N ALA A 154 -0.77 -15.52 1.92
CA ALA A 154 -0.96 -16.49 3.00
C ALA A 154 -2.44 -16.92 3.20
N TYR A 155 -3.41 -16.13 2.75
CA TYR A 155 -4.84 -16.35 3.05
C TYR A 155 -5.59 -17.07 1.93
N THR A 156 -5.07 -17.08 0.71
CA THR A 156 -5.69 -17.79 -0.41
C THR A 156 -4.64 -18.34 -1.36
N LYS A 157 -4.97 -19.45 -2.03
CA LYS A 157 -4.01 -20.18 -2.87
C LYS A 157 -3.44 -19.33 -4.02
N ARG A 158 -4.24 -18.39 -4.53
CA ARG A 158 -3.85 -17.49 -5.62
C ARG A 158 -4.80 -16.29 -5.70
N CYS A 159 -4.27 -15.17 -6.18
CA CYS A 159 -5.11 -14.06 -6.65
C CYS A 159 -5.86 -14.49 -7.92
N SER A 160 -6.98 -13.84 -8.22
CA SER A 160 -7.68 -14.02 -9.49
C SER A 160 -6.73 -13.69 -10.65
N ALA A 161 -6.65 -14.57 -11.65
CA ALA A 161 -5.82 -14.33 -12.84
C ALA A 161 -6.28 -13.10 -13.62
N MET A 162 -7.57 -12.74 -13.53
CA MET A 162 -8.10 -11.52 -14.13
C MET A 162 -7.57 -10.26 -13.44
N VAL A 163 -7.44 -10.28 -12.11
CA VAL A 163 -6.91 -9.14 -11.33
C VAL A 163 -5.39 -9.07 -11.49
N ALA A 164 -4.69 -10.18 -11.28
CA ALA A 164 -3.23 -10.23 -11.37
C ALA A 164 -2.70 -10.01 -12.80
N GLY A 165 -3.49 -10.34 -13.83
CA GLY A 165 -3.12 -10.18 -15.23
C GLY A 165 -3.42 -8.80 -15.83
N ASP A 166 -4.25 -7.98 -15.19
CA ASP A 166 -4.59 -6.64 -15.69
C ASP A 166 -3.48 -5.63 -15.34
N ARG A 167 -2.74 -5.22 -16.37
CA ARG A 167 -1.58 -4.32 -16.25
C ARG A 167 -1.91 -2.90 -15.78
N GLY A 168 -3.17 -2.49 -15.79
CA GLY A 168 -3.55 -1.19 -15.21
C GLY A 168 -3.90 -1.28 -13.72
N ILE A 169 -3.89 -2.47 -13.12
CA ILE A 169 -4.08 -2.65 -11.68
C ILE A 169 -2.71 -2.57 -11.01
N VAL A 170 -2.61 -1.75 -9.98
CA VAL A 170 -1.48 -1.83 -9.06
C VAL A 170 -1.77 -2.92 -8.04
N LEU A 171 -1.17 -4.10 -8.21
CA LEU A 171 -1.30 -5.20 -7.25
C LEU A 171 -0.21 -5.08 -6.16
N ILE A 172 -0.65 -4.99 -4.91
CA ILE A 172 0.20 -4.97 -3.72
C ILE A 172 -0.01 -6.29 -2.98
N GLU A 173 0.91 -7.22 -3.17
CA GLU A 173 1.00 -8.43 -2.37
C GLU A 173 1.70 -8.13 -1.04
N TYR A 174 1.16 -8.58 0.09
CA TYR A 174 1.72 -8.30 1.41
C TYR A 174 1.40 -9.39 2.44
N ASP A 175 2.26 -9.51 3.45
CA ASP A 175 2.03 -10.38 4.61
C ASP A 175 1.85 -9.57 5.90
N ASP A 176 2.35 -8.32 5.93
CA ASP A 176 2.28 -7.42 7.09
C ASP A 176 1.49 -6.14 6.77
N ALA A 177 0.69 -5.70 7.75
CA ALA A 177 -0.17 -4.53 7.59
C ALA A 177 0.61 -3.21 7.55
N ALA A 178 1.75 -3.09 8.24
CA ALA A 178 2.55 -1.87 8.22
C ALA A 178 3.27 -1.72 6.88
N GLU A 179 3.85 -2.82 6.35
CA GLU A 179 4.42 -2.85 5.01
C GLU A 179 3.36 -2.50 3.95
N MET A 180 2.19 -3.13 4.03
CA MET A 180 1.07 -2.86 3.12
C MET A 180 0.71 -1.37 3.11
N LEU A 181 0.52 -0.75 4.28
CA LEU A 181 0.16 0.66 4.38
C LEU A 181 1.27 1.56 3.81
N ALA A 182 2.54 1.23 4.03
CA ALA A 182 3.65 1.99 3.45
C ALA A 182 3.64 1.95 1.92
N ARG A 183 3.41 0.76 1.33
CA ARG A 183 3.33 0.57 -0.13
C ARG A 183 2.07 1.20 -0.72
N LEU A 184 0.94 1.12 -0.02
CA LEU A 184 -0.30 1.76 -0.42
C LEU A 184 -0.14 3.28 -0.47
N ARG A 185 0.47 3.90 0.56
CA ARG A 185 0.77 5.34 0.57
C ARG A 185 1.65 5.75 -0.61
N ALA A 186 2.71 4.98 -0.87
CA ALA A 186 3.58 5.25 -2.02
C ALA A 186 2.84 5.15 -3.36
N ALA A 187 1.89 4.23 -3.50
CA ALA A 187 1.04 4.13 -4.67
C ALA A 187 0.07 5.31 -4.78
N LEU A 188 -0.56 5.71 -3.66
CA LEU A 188 -1.52 6.82 -3.59
C LEU A 188 -0.87 8.19 -3.87
N ALA A 189 0.41 8.37 -3.53
CA ALA A 189 1.16 9.61 -3.75
C ALA A 189 1.17 10.08 -5.22
N LYS A 190 0.98 9.15 -6.17
CA LYS A 190 0.88 9.46 -7.61
C LYS A 190 -0.38 10.26 -7.96
N TYR A 191 -1.42 10.17 -7.14
CA TYR A 191 -2.72 10.79 -7.36
C TYR A 191 -2.89 12.06 -6.51
N THR A 192 -2.23 12.15 -5.35
CA THR A 192 -2.27 13.35 -4.48
C THR A 192 -1.54 14.57 -5.06
N ALA A 193 -0.54 14.35 -5.93
CA ALA A 193 0.25 15.42 -6.54
C ALA A 193 -0.41 16.05 -7.79
N ARG A 194 -1.46 15.41 -8.33
CA ARG A 194 -2.17 15.86 -9.53
C ARG A 194 -3.52 16.47 -9.14
N GLY A 195 -3.47 17.64 -8.50
CA GLY A 195 -4.66 18.47 -8.34
C GLY A 195 -5.20 18.88 -9.71
N GLY A 196 -6.27 18.21 -10.17
CA GLY A 196 -7.00 18.53 -11.39
C GLY A 196 -6.47 17.82 -12.64
N GLY A 197 -7.26 16.86 -13.15
CA GLY A 197 -7.13 16.41 -14.53
C GLY A 197 -6.49 15.04 -14.72
N TYR A 198 -7.04 14.00 -14.12
CA TYR A 198 -7.26 12.81 -14.95
C TYR A 198 -8.42 13.18 -15.88
N SER A 199 -8.12 13.35 -17.18
CA SER A 199 -9.18 13.52 -18.19
C SER A 199 -9.97 12.22 -18.16
N ARG A 200 -11.09 12.23 -17.44
CA ARG A 200 -12.06 11.13 -17.46
C ARG A 200 -12.42 10.94 -18.91
N ARG A 201 -11.96 9.86 -19.53
CA ARG A 201 -12.50 9.47 -20.81
C ARG A 201 -13.96 9.15 -20.55
N THR A 202 -14.84 10.03 -21.01
CA THR A 202 -16.25 9.73 -21.07
C THR A 202 -16.37 8.44 -21.90
N PRO A 203 -16.90 7.34 -21.34
CA PRO A 203 -17.14 6.16 -22.14
C PRO A 203 -18.09 6.54 -23.28
N ALA A 204 -17.75 6.10 -24.50
CA ALA A 204 -18.55 6.31 -25.70
C ALA A 204 -19.86 5.50 -25.65
#